data_AF-A0A418NH45-F1
#
_entry.id   AF-A0A418NH45-F1
#
_cell.length_a   1.000
_cell.length_b   1.000
_cell.length_c   1.000
_cell.angle_alpha   90.00
_cell.angle_beta   90.00
_cell.angle_gamma   90.00
#
_symmetry.space_group_name_H-M   'P 1'
#
loop_
_entity.id
_entity.type
_entity.pdbx_description
1 polymer ?
#
loop_
_entity_poly.entity_id
_entity_poly.type
_entity_poly.pdbx_seq_one_letter_code
_entity_poly.pdbx_strand_id
1 'polypeptide(L)' 'MQIGIVGLPAPPLRGIRWIDSAGEERGPLELTDLGNKYRILYFFQDWCGGCHTHGFPTLVRLVAELSGHDVG' A
#
# COMPACT_ATOMS: atom_id res chain seq x y z
N MET A 1 11.10 -22.73 5.37
CA MET A 1 10.79 -21.96 4.15
C MET A 1 10.58 -20.52 4.55
N GLN A 2 11.48 -19.62 4.15
CA GLN A 2 11.36 -18.19 4.48
C GLN A 2 10.64 -17.48 3.33
N ILE A 3 9.48 -16.90 3.61
CA ILE A 3 8.71 -16.15 2.62
C ILE A 3 9.17 -14.70 2.67
N GLY A 4 9.72 -14.20 1.57
CA GLY A 4 10.16 -12.80 1.45
C GLY A 4 11.25 -12.42 2.45
N ILE A 5 11.14 -11.20 2.98
CA ILE A 5 12.15 -10.54 3.84
C ILE A 5 11.73 -10.45 5.31
N VAL A 6 10.93 -11.40 5.81
CA VAL A 6 10.45 -11.40 7.20
C VAL A 6 11.62 -11.32 8.18
N GLY A 7 11.53 -10.37 9.12
CA GLY A 7 12.58 -10.08 10.12
C GLY A 7 13.63 -9.06 9.67
N LEU A 8 13.56 -8.58 8.42
CA LEU A 8 14.43 -7.54 7.88
C LEU A 8 13.68 -6.21 7.73
N PRO A 9 14.39 -5.07 7.73
CA PRO A 9 13.79 -3.77 7.40
C PRO A 9 13.15 -3.78 6.01
N ALA A 10 11.98 -3.15 5.89
CA ALA A 10 11.33 -2.96 4.61
C ALA A 10 12.21 -2.07 3.71
N PRO A 11 12.43 -2.44 2.43
CA PRO A 11 13.22 -1.64 1.52
C PRO A 11 12.48 -0.37 1.10
N PRO A 12 13.21 0.70 0.74
CA PRO A 12 12.60 1.90 0.18
C PRO A 12 11.89 1.57 -1.14
N LEU A 13 10.80 2.28 -1.40
CA LEU A 13 10.02 2.14 -2.63
C LEU A 13 10.66 2.96 -3.75
N ARG A 14 11.20 2.25 -4.77
CA ARG A 14 11.95 2.87 -5.87
C ARG A 14 11.25 2.62 -7.20
N GLY A 15 11.45 3.53 -8.16
CA GLY A 15 10.87 3.40 -9.51
C GLY A 15 9.35 3.52 -9.54
N ILE A 16 8.75 4.18 -8.54
CA ILE A 16 7.31 4.42 -8.45
C ILE A 16 7.00 5.86 -8.83
N ARG A 17 6.00 6.05 -9.68
CA ARG A 17 5.36 7.35 -9.90
C ARG A 17 4.35 7.58 -8.78
N TRP A 18 4.54 8.66 -8.03
CA TRP A 18 3.69 8.98 -6.90
C TRP A 18 2.58 9.94 -7.29
N ILE A 19 1.36 9.63 -6.88
CA ILE A 19 0.16 10.39 -7.17
C ILE A 19 -0.50 10.73 -5.83
N ASP A 20 -0.92 11.97 -5.66
CA ASP A 20 -1.60 12.42 -4.45
C ASP A 20 -3.11 12.16 -4.50
N SER A 21 -3.82 12.61 -3.45
CA SER A 21 -5.27 12.46 -3.35
C SER A 21 -6.07 13.26 -4.37
N ALA A 22 -5.48 14.29 -4.99
CA ALA A 22 -6.09 15.06 -6.07
C ALA A 22 -5.87 14.43 -7.45
N GLY A 23 -5.06 13.36 -7.52
CA GLY A 23 -4.67 12.74 -8.79
C GLY A 23 -3.44 13.40 -9.43
N GLU A 24 -2.78 14.32 -8.73
CA GLU A 24 -1.62 15.04 -9.23
C GLU A 24 -0.32 14.31 -8.87
N GLU A 25 0.70 14.50 -9.70
CA GLU A 25 2.01 13.93 -9.44
C GLU A 25 2.67 14.62 -8.24
N ARG A 26 3.31 13.83 -7.38
CA ARG A 26 4.00 14.32 -6.19
C ARG A 26 5.40 13.73 -6.07
N GLY A 27 6.18 14.31 -5.17
CA GLY A 27 7.48 13.75 -4.77
C GLY A 27 7.35 12.39 -4.07
N PRO A 28 8.46 11.63 -3.98
CA PRO A 28 8.48 10.32 -3.33
C PRO A 28 7.90 10.32 -1.92
N LEU A 29 7.33 9.17 -1.54
CA LEU A 29 6.92 8.90 -0.17
C LEU A 29 7.95 7.96 0.45
N GLU A 30 8.68 8.44 1.45
CA GLU A 30 9.60 7.60 2.21
C GLU A 30 8.83 6.85 3.29
N LEU A 31 9.29 5.65 3.64
CA LEU A 31 8.64 4.85 4.68
C LEU A 31 8.67 5.56 6.04
N THR A 32 9.65 6.43 6.28
CA THR A 32 9.76 7.25 7.50
C THR A 32 8.70 8.34 7.58
N ASP A 33 8.20 8.84 6.44
CA ASP A 33 7.15 9.87 6.39
C ASP A 33 5.80 9.33 6.88
N LEU A 34 5.66 8.01 6.88
CA LEU A 34 4.46 7.29 7.28
C LEU A 34 4.39 7.02 8.79
N GLY A 35 5.37 7.45 9.58
CA GLY A 35 5.38 7.22 11.03
C GLY A 35 5.38 5.74 11.43
N ASN A 36 4.94 5.45 12.66
CA ASN A 36 5.22 4.17 13.33
C ASN A 36 4.09 3.13 13.25
N LYS A 37 3.00 3.43 12.55
CA LYS A 37 1.86 2.51 12.39
C LYS A 37 2.19 1.40 11.40
N TYR A 38 1.50 0.27 11.51
CA TYR A 38 1.60 -0.81 10.53
C TYR A 38 1.12 -0.35 9.15
N ARG A 39 1.85 -0.76 8.12
CA ARG A 39 1.59 -0.40 6.72
C ARG A 39 1.30 -1.64 5.89
N ILE A 40 0.21 -1.58 5.14
CA ILE A 40 -0.17 -2.60 4.15
C ILE A 40 0.02 -1.99 2.77
N LEU A 41 0.92 -2.56 1.98
CA LEU A 41 1.06 -2.23 0.56
C LEU A 41 0.25 -3.25 -0.25
N TYR A 42 -0.75 -2.77 -0.98
CA TYR A 42 -1.66 -3.60 -1.77
C TYR A 42 -1.47 -3.28 -3.26
N PHE A 43 -1.03 -4.26 -4.03
CA PHE A 43 -0.74 -4.10 -5.46
C PHE A 43 -1.80 -4.79 -6.31
N PHE A 44 -2.29 -4.09 -7.33
CA PHE A 44 -3.21 -4.63 -8.32
C PHE A 44 -2.91 -4.04 -9.69
N GLN A 45 -3.42 -4.69 -10.74
CA GLN A 45 -3.24 -4.25 -12.13
C GLN A 45 -4.52 -3.62 -12.65
N ASP A 46 -4.43 -2.43 -13.24
CA ASP A 46 -5.58 -1.70 -13.76
C ASP A 46 -6.31 -2.45 -14.88
N TRP A 47 -5.60 -3.15 -15.76
CA TRP A 47 -6.24 -3.89 -16.86
C TRP A 47 -6.88 -5.22 -16.40
N CYS A 48 -6.71 -5.63 -15.14
CA CYS A 48 -7.13 -6.95 -14.67
C CYS A 48 -8.57 -6.93 -14.14
N GLY A 49 -9.51 -7.58 -14.85
CA GLY A 49 -10.91 -7.68 -14.40
C GLY A 49 -11.09 -8.31 -13.01
N GLY A 50 -10.23 -9.25 -12.61
CA GLY A 50 -10.21 -9.81 -11.25
C GLY A 50 -9.83 -8.77 -10.19
N CYS A 51 -8.90 -7.87 -10.51
CA CYS A 51 -8.51 -6.78 -9.61
C CYS A 51 -9.65 -5.78 -9.39
N HIS A 52 -10.45 -5.50 -10.41
CA HIS A 52 -11.61 -4.62 -10.28
C HIS A 52 -12.78 -5.27 -9.52
N THR A 53 -13.00 -6.57 -9.73
CA THR A 53 -14.14 -7.29 -9.11
C THR A 53 -13.86 -7.75 -7.68
N HIS A 54 -12.61 -8.03 -7.33
CA HIS A 54 -12.23 -8.57 -6.02
C HIS A 54 -11.10 -7.79 -5.35
N GLY A 55 -10.08 -7.36 -6.11
CA GLY A 55 -8.90 -6.72 -5.55
C GLY A 55 -9.19 -5.37 -4.91
N PHE A 56 -9.74 -4.42 -5.66
CA PHE A 56 -10.10 -3.10 -5.16
C PHE A 56 -11.17 -3.16 -4.05
N PRO A 57 -12.24 -3.98 -4.16
CA PRO A 57 -13.15 -4.21 -3.03
C PRO A 57 -12.46 -4.73 -1.76
N THR A 58 -11.42 -5.57 -1.90
CA THR A 58 -10.63 -6.02 -0.74
C THR A 58 -9.88 -4.85 -0.09
N LEU A 59 -9.27 -3.97 -0.87
CA LEU A 59 -8.61 -2.77 -0.34
C LEU A 59 -9.60 -1.87 0.43
N VAL A 60 -10.79 -1.63 -0.14
CA VAL A 60 -11.85 -0.87 0.54
C VAL A 60 -12.24 -1.50 1.87
N ARG A 61 -12.40 -2.83 1.91
CA ARG A 61 -12.70 -3.57 3.14
C ARG A 61 -11.58 -3.47 4.16
N LEU A 62 -10.31 -3.61 3.75
CA LEU A 62 -9.17 -3.47 4.66
C LEU A 62 -9.16 -2.09 5.33
N VAL A 63 -9.40 -1.02 4.56
CA VAL A 63 -9.45 0.34 5.11
C VAL A 63 -10.61 0.48 6.09
N ALA A 64 -11.81 -0.01 5.74
CA ALA A 64 -12.98 0.09 6.60
C ALA A 64 -12.80 -0.62 7.95
N GLU A 65 -12.29 -1.86 7.91
CA GLU A 65 -12.16 -2.72 9.10
C GLU A 65 -10.95 -2.37 9.97
N LEU A 66 -9.89 -1.81 9.39
CA LEU A 66 -8.66 -1.47 10.13
C LEU A 66 -8.60 0.01 10.55
N SER A 67 -9.58 0.82 10.13
CA SER A 67 -9.70 2.20 10.57
C SER A 67 -9.82 2.27 12.10
N GLY A 68 -9.01 3.12 12.73
CA GLY A 68 -8.96 3.26 14.20
C GLY A 68 -8.05 2.25 14.91
N HIS A 69 -7.45 1.30 14.18
CA HIS A 69 -6.40 0.43 14.70
C HIS A 69 -5.01 1.01 14.44
N ASP A 70 -3.96 0.28 14.86
CA ASP A 70 -2.56 0.66 14.66
C ASP A 70 -2.08 0.41 13.21
N VAL A 71 -2.97 0.61 12.24
CA VAL A 71 -2.72 0.45 10.81
C VAL A 71 -3.11 1.73 10.11
N GLY A 72 -2.30 2.15 9.13
CA GLY A 72 -2.62 3.28 8.24
C GLY A 72 -1.96 4.59 8.61
#